data_AF-A0A6L6BBL4-F1
#
_entry.id   AF-A0A6L6BBL4-F1
#
_cell.length_a   1.000
_cell.length_b   1.000
_cell.length_c   1.000
_cell.angle_alpha   90.00
_cell.angle_beta   90.00
_cell.angle_gamma   90.00
#
_symmetry.space_group_name_H-M   'P 1'
#
loop_
_entity.id
_entity.type
_entity.pdbx_description
1 polymer ?
#
loop_
_entity_poly.entity_id
_entity_poly.type
_entity_poly.pdbx_seq_one_letter_code
_entity_poly.pdbx_strand_id
1 'polypeptide(L)' 'MNKAQFIAALAPHFNDSKKDAAHAVDVVFDTIVRAM' A
#
# COMPACT_ATOMS: atom_id res chain seq x y z
N MET A 1 10.76 0.52 8.42
CA MET A 1 9.64 1.23 7.78
C MET A 1 8.37 0.44 8.08
N ASN A 2 7.38 1.01 8.76
CA ASN A 2 6.13 0.31 9.08
C ASN A 2 5.08 0.48 7.96
N LYS A 3 4.02 -0.33 7.97
CA LYS A 3 2.97 -0.31 6.93
C LYS A 3 2.32 1.08 6.77
N ALA A 4 2.07 1.77 7.87
CA ALA A 4 1.44 3.10 7.84
C ALA A 4 2.34 4.17 7.20
N GLN A 5 3.65 4.12 7.49
CA GLN A 5 4.66 5.00 6.87
C GLN A 5 4.78 4.74 5.37
N PHE A 6 4.70 3.47 4.96
CA PHE A 6 4.72 3.10 3.54
C PHE A 6 3.48 3.58 2.79
N ILE A 7 2.29 3.40 3.36
CA ILE A 7 1.03 3.91 2.79
C ILE A 7 1.07 5.45 2.70
N ALA A 8 1.59 6.14 3.70
CA ALA A 8 1.73 7.59 3.69
C ALA A 8 2.70 8.09 2.60
N ALA A 9 3.78 7.33 2.33
CA ALA A 9 4.70 7.62 1.24
C ALA A 9 4.07 7.36 -0.14
N LEU A 10 3.13 6.41 -0.24
CA LEU A 10 2.41 6.12 -1.48
C LEU A 10 1.21 7.05 -1.73
N ALA A 11 0.63 7.68 -0.71
CA ALA A 11 -0.55 8.54 -0.86
C ALA A 11 -0.44 9.61 -1.97
N PRO A 12 0.69 10.31 -2.17
CA PRO A 12 0.84 11.27 -3.28
C PRO A 12 0.71 10.65 -4.68
N HIS A 13 0.99 9.35 -4.81
CA HIS A 13 0.83 8.60 -6.06
C HIS A 13 -0.62 8.18 -6.33
N PHE A 14 -1.51 8.34 -5.35
CA PHE A 14 -2.94 8.00 -5.44
C PHE A 14 -3.83 9.24 -5.29
N ASN A 15 -3.41 10.41 -5.79
CA ASN A 15 -4.14 11.68 -5.62
C ASN A 15 -4.45 11.98 -4.14
N ASP A 16 -3.48 11.73 -3.24
CA ASP A 16 -3.63 11.83 -1.78
C ASP A 16 -4.70 10.92 -1.15
N SER A 17 -5.24 9.97 -1.92
CA SER A 17 -6.19 8.97 -1.43
C SER A 17 -5.47 7.89 -0.61
N LYS A 18 -5.50 8.06 0.72
CA LYS A 18 -4.98 7.06 1.67
C LYS A 18 -5.68 5.71 1.55
N LYS A 19 -6.95 5.68 1.14
CA LYS A 19 -7.71 4.43 0.97
C LYS A 19 -7.17 3.62 -0.21
N ASP A 20 -6.94 4.28 -1.34
CA ASP A 20 -6.43 3.60 -2.54
C ASP A 20 -4.98 3.18 -2.34
N ALA A 21 -4.17 4.02 -1.68
CA ALA A 21 -2.82 3.65 -1.28
C ALA A 21 -2.79 2.45 -0.34
N ALA A 22 -3.68 2.39 0.66
CA ALA A 22 -3.78 1.25 1.56
C ALA A 22 -4.20 -0.03 0.83
N HIS A 23 -5.20 0.07 -0.05
CA HIS A 23 -5.68 -1.05 -0.84
C HIS A 23 -4.60 -1.61 -1.77
N ALA A 24 -3.87 -0.75 -2.48
CA ALA A 24 -2.77 -1.17 -3.35
C ALA A 24 -1.66 -1.89 -2.56
N VAL A 25 -1.32 -1.38 -1.37
CA VAL A 25 -0.36 -2.03 -0.48
C VAL A 25 -0.86 -3.40 -0.04
N ASP A 26 -2.13 -3.54 0.35
CA ASP A 26 -2.71 -4.83 0.71
C ASP A 26 -2.68 -5.83 -0.45
N VAL A 27 -3.04 -5.41 -1.67
CA VAL A 27 -3.01 -6.27 -2.85
C VAL A 27 -1.59 -6.75 -3.17
N VAL A 28 -0.60 -5.86 -3.13
CA VAL A 28 0.81 -6.23 -3.40
C VAL A 28 1.34 -7.19 -2.34
N PHE A 29 1.12 -6.90 -1.05
CA PHE A 29 1.56 -7.77 0.03
C PHE A 29 0.85 -9.12 -0.03
N ASP A 30 -0.46 -9.16 -0.26
CA ASP A 30 -1.23 -10.40 -0.37
C ASP A 30 -0.78 -11.23 -1.59
N THR A 31 -0.48 -10.59 -2.72
CA THR A 31 0.04 -11.27 -3.92
C THR A 31 1.41 -11.87 -3.68
N ILE A 32 2.34 -11.13 -3.06
CA ILE A 32 3.69 -11.64 -2.76
C ILE A 32 3.63 -12.76 -1.72
N VAL A 33 2.82 -12.59 -0.67
CA VAL A 33 2.70 -13.60 0.40
C VAL A 33 2.02 -14.88 -0.09
N ARG A 34 1.03 -14.80 -0.99
CA ARG A 34 0.41 -15.99 -1.60
C ARG A 34 1.25 -16.65 -2.68
N ALA A 35 2.19 -15.92 -3.27
CA ALA A 35 3.13 -16.46 -4.26
C ALA A 35 4.33 -17.19 -3.62
N MET A 36 4.49 -17.11 -2.29
CA MET A 36 5.50 -17.84 -1.51
C MET A 36 4.94 -19.12 -0.88
#